data_AF-A0A936EE34-F1
#
_entry.id   AF-A0A936EE34-F1
#
_cell.length_a   1.000
_cell.length_b   1.000
_cell.length_c   1.000
_cell.angle_alpha   90.00
_cell.angle_beta   90.00
_cell.angle_gamma   90.00
#
_symmetry.space_group_name_H-M   'P 1'
#
loop_
_entity.id
_entity.type
_entity.pdbx_description
1 polymer ?
#
loop_
_entity_poly.entity_id
_entity_poly.type
_entity_poly.pdbx_seq_one_letter_code
_entity_poly.pdbx_strand_id
1 'polypeptide(L)' 'MSKAEIRGELPKLSQDDRREILNRLWALEEETGPSEAERRLLEEAQASYDADHNAGSPWAEVQARLRQRP' A
#
# COMPACT_ATOMS: atom_id res chain seq x y z
N MET A 1 -15.76 -13.13 -17.05
CA MET A 1 -15.75 -11.66 -17.14
C MET A 1 -14.39 -11.18 -17.58
N SER A 2 -14.35 -10.20 -18.46
CA SER A 2 -13.16 -9.50 -18.93
C SER A 2 -12.87 -8.28 -18.07
N LYS A 3 -11.62 -7.78 -18.11
CA LYS A 3 -11.21 -6.52 -17.46
C LYS A 3 -12.02 -5.31 -17.95
N ALA A 4 -12.50 -5.33 -19.20
CA ALA A 4 -13.33 -4.27 -19.74
C ALA A 4 -14.73 -4.27 -19.12
N GLU A 5 -15.35 -5.45 -18.99
CA GLU A 5 -16.65 -5.63 -18.36
C GLU A 5 -16.63 -5.20 -16.88
N ILE A 6 -15.63 -5.65 -16.11
CA ILE A 6 -15.49 -5.27 -14.70
C ILE A 6 -15.42 -3.74 -14.54
N ARG A 7 -14.64 -3.06 -15.38
CA ARG A 7 -14.53 -1.59 -15.35
C ARG A 7 -15.82 -0.89 -15.75
N GLY A 8 -16.65 -1.51 -16.59
CA GLY A 8 -17.98 -1.00 -16.96
C GLY A 8 -19.01 -1.15 -15.84
N GLU A 9 -18.91 -2.19 -15.02
CA GLU A 9 -19.86 -2.45 -13.93
C GLU A 9 -19.54 -1.69 -12.64
N LEU A 10 -18.25 -1.50 -12.30
CA LEU A 10 -17.83 -0.84 -11.06
C LEU A 10 -18.50 0.54 -10.80
N PRO A 11 -18.65 1.44 -11.79
CA PRO A 11 -19.30 2.74 -11.56
C PRO A 11 -20.79 2.66 -11.26
N LYS A 12 -21.46 1.53 -11.58
CA LYS A 12 -22.89 1.33 -11.36
C LYS A 12 -23.21 0.89 -9.92
N LEU A 13 -22.20 0.49 -9.18
CA LEU A 13 -22.32 0.00 -7.80
C LEU A 13 -22.44 1.15 -6.81
N SER A 14 -23.00 0.86 -5.64
CA SER A 14 -23.00 1.82 -4.53
C SER A 14 -21.57 2.11 -4.05
N GLN A 15 -21.41 3.12 -3.20
CA GLN A 15 -20.11 3.39 -2.59
C GLN A 15 -19.66 2.25 -1.65
N ASP A 16 -20.61 1.59 -0.98
CA ASP A 16 -20.32 0.53 -0.01
C ASP A 16 -19.91 -0.76 -0.73
N ASP A 17 -20.63 -1.13 -1.79
CA ASP A 17 -20.26 -2.28 -2.64
C ASP A 17 -18.86 -2.11 -3.24
N ARG A 18 -18.54 -0.90 -3.73
CA ARG A 18 -17.20 -0.60 -4.25
C ARG A 18 -16.12 -0.74 -3.17
N ARG A 19 -16.44 -0.41 -1.92
CA ARG A 19 -15.51 -0.52 -0.79
C ARG A 19 -15.28 -1.97 -0.38
N GLU A 20 -16.33 -2.78 -0.38
CA GLU A 20 -16.22 -4.22 -0.16
C GLU A 20 -15.32 -4.88 -1.21
N ILE A 21 -15.55 -4.55 -2.49
CA ILE A 21 -14.69 -5.05 -3.59
C ILE A 21 -13.25 -4.61 -3.40
N LEU A 22 -13.00 -3.34 -3.06
CA LEU A 22 -11.65 -2.83 -2.81
C LEU A 22 -10.96 -3.58 -1.66
N ASN A 23 -11.67 -3.78 -0.55
CA ASN A 23 -11.14 -4.55 0.59
C ASN A 23 -10.79 -5.97 0.19
N ARG A 24 -11.62 -6.63 -0.63
CA ARG A 24 -11.33 -7.99 -1.10
C ARG A 24 -10.12 -8.03 -2.03
N LEU A 25 -9.97 -7.04 -2.90
CA LEU A 25 -8.79 -6.90 -3.75
C LEU A 25 -7.52 -6.71 -2.91
N TRP A 26 -7.55 -5.85 -1.90
CA TRP A 26 -6.41 -5.70 -0.98
C TRP A 26 -6.05 -7.02 -0.28
N ALA A 27 -7.03 -7.77 0.20
CA ALA A 27 -6.76 -9.08 0.81
C ALA A 27 -6.06 -10.05 -0.16
N LEU A 28 -6.43 -10.04 -1.45
CA LEU A 28 -5.77 -10.89 -2.45
C LEU A 28 -4.32 -10.44 -2.75
N GLU A 29 -4.07 -9.13 -2.79
CA GLU A 29 -2.72 -8.61 -2.96
C GLU A 29 -1.85 -8.90 -1.73
N GLU A 30 -2.40 -8.79 -0.52
CA GLU A 30 -1.72 -9.15 0.74
C GLU A 30 -1.33 -10.64 0.79
N GLU A 31 -2.20 -11.53 0.31
CA GLU A 31 -1.89 -12.97 0.19
C GLU A 31 -0.66 -13.24 -0.70
N THR A 32 -0.39 -12.35 -1.66
CA THR A 32 0.77 -12.46 -2.56
C THR A 32 2.07 -12.00 -1.89
N GLY A 33 1.96 -11.15 -0.87
CA GLY A 33 3.09 -10.59 -0.14
C GLY A 33 3.91 -9.57 -0.96
N PRO A 34 4.91 -8.92 -0.35
CA PRO A 34 5.78 -7.99 -1.07
C PRO A 34 6.60 -8.73 -2.13
N SER A 35 6.86 -8.06 -3.25
CA SER A 35 7.81 -8.53 -4.25
C SER A 35 9.22 -8.66 -3.65
N GLU A 36 10.10 -9.42 -4.31
CA GLU A 36 11.49 -9.58 -3.85
C GLU A 36 12.23 -8.23 -3.74
N ALA A 37 11.97 -7.31 -4.67
CA ALA A 37 12.54 -5.97 -4.64
C ALA A 37 12.05 -5.16 -3.43
N GLU A 38 10.75 -5.19 -3.14
CA GLU A 38 10.17 -4.52 -1.97
C GLU A 38 10.66 -5.14 -0.66
N ARG A 39 10.74 -6.48 -0.60
CA ARG A 39 11.28 -7.19 0.55
C ARG A 39 12.72 -6.77 0.83
N ARG A 40 13.55 -6.71 -0.20
CA ARG A 40 14.95 -6.29 -0.06
C ARG A 40 15.07 -4.86 0.47
N LEU A 41 14.22 -3.93 -0.01
CA LEU A 41 14.19 -2.57 0.52
C LEU A 41 13.83 -2.54 2.02
N LEU A 42 12.86 -3.37 2.44
CA LEU A 42 12.48 -3.49 3.85
C LEU A 42 13.60 -4.10 4.70
N GLU A 43 14.28 -5.15 4.19
CA GLU A 43 15.41 -5.79 4.86
C GLU A 43 16.59 -4.82 5.03
N GLU A 44 16.93 -4.05 3.99
CA GLU A 44 17.99 -3.02 4.04
C GLU A 44 17.64 -1.90 5.02
N ALA A 45 16.38 -1.45 5.04
CA ALA A 45 15.90 -0.44 5.98
C ALA A 45 15.93 -0.95 7.44
N GLN A 46 15.51 -2.20 7.66
CA GLN A 46 15.53 -2.83 8.97
C GLN A 46 16.97 -3.00 9.48
N ALA A 47 17.89 -3.50 8.64
CA ALA A 47 19.29 -3.64 9.01
C ALA A 47 19.94 -2.29 9.39
N SER A 48 19.58 -1.22 8.68
CA SER A 48 20.03 0.15 9.02
C SER A 48 19.50 0.61 10.38
N TYR A 49 18.23 0.32 10.68
CA TYR A 49 17.61 0.65 11.97
C TYR A 49 18.20 -0.16 13.14
N ASP A 50 18.46 -1.45 12.93
CA ASP A 50 19.06 -2.32 13.94
C ASP A 50 20.48 -1.86 14.29
N ALA A 51 21.23 -1.35 13.30
CA ALA A 51 22.57 -0.78 13.50
C ALA A 51 22.53 0.60 14.17
N ASP A 52 21.57 1.45 13.81
CA ASP A 52 21.33 2.75 14.42
C ASP A 52 19.83 3.04 14.48
N HIS A 53 19.27 3.07 15.69
CA HIS A 53 17.83 3.33 15.89
C HIS A 53 17.43 4.77 15.50
N ASN A 54 18.39 5.64 15.20
CA ASN A 54 18.17 6.98 14.67
C ASN A 54 18.32 7.06 13.13
N ALA A 55 18.55 5.95 12.44
CA ALA A 55 18.66 5.91 10.98
C ALA A 55 17.33 6.27 10.26
N GLY A 56 16.20 6.21 10.98
CA GLY A 56 14.90 6.62 10.47
C GLY A 56 14.59 8.10 10.65
N SER A 57 13.63 8.63 9.87
CA SER A 57 13.09 9.97 10.12
C SER A 57 12.06 9.94 11.26
N PRO A 58 12.05 10.94 12.16
CA PRO A 58 10.98 11.10 13.14
C PRO A 58 9.61 11.19 12.47
N TRP A 59 8.59 10.58 13.08
CA TRP A 59 7.23 10.56 12.52
C TRP A 59 6.69 11.96 12.22
N ALA A 60 6.99 12.96 13.04
CA ALA A 60 6.57 14.34 12.81
C ALA A 60 7.08 14.90 11.46
N GLU A 61 8.31 14.58 11.07
CA GLU A 61 8.90 14.98 9.80
C GLU A 61 8.26 14.23 8.62
N VAL A 62 8.07 12.91 8.76
CA VAL A 62 7.36 12.08 7.77
C VAL A 62 5.95 12.62 7.52
N GLN A 63 5.20 12.91 8.59
CA GLN A 63 3.86 13.45 8.52
C GLN A 63 3.82 14.84 7.85
N ALA A 64 4.80 15.70 8.13
CA ALA A 64 4.91 17.01 7.49
C ALA A 64 5.09 16.87 5.96
N ARG A 65 5.94 15.94 5.51
CA ARG A 65 6.14 15.65 4.08
C ARG A 65 4.88 15.12 3.40
N LEU A 66 4.15 14.20 4.04
CA LEU A 66 2.91 13.64 3.49
C LEU A 66 1.83 14.70 3.28
N ARG A 67 1.73 15.68 4.19
CA ARG A 67 0.77 16.80 4.07
C ARG A 67 1.13 17.81 2.98
N GLN A 68 2.39 17.86 2.55
CA GLN A 68 2.85 18.73 1.46
C GLN A 68 2.70 18.08 0.08
N ARG A 69 2.36 16.80 0.02
CA ARG A 69 2.12 16.10 -1.24
C ARG A 69 0.71 16.48 -1.74
N PRO A 70 0.59 17.07 -2.94
CA PRO A 70 -0.70 17.47 -3.50
C PRO A 70 -1.59 16.27 -3.84
#